data_AF-A0A2W0BTQ5-F1
#
_entry.id   AF-A0A2W0BTQ5-F1
#
_cell.length_a   1.000
_cell.length_b   1.000
_cell.length_c   1.000
_cell.angle_alpha   90.00
_cell.angle_beta   90.00
_cell.angle_gamma   90.00
#
_symmetry.space_group_name_H-M   'P 1'
#
loop_
_entity.id
_entity.type
_entity.pdbx_description
1 polymer ?
#
loop_
_entity_poly.entity_id
_entity_poly.type
_entity_poly.pdbx_seq_one_letter_code
_entity_poly.pdbx_strand_id
1 'polypeptide(L)'
;MRNQEFSSEVNAIERILESAVTLNWEDFTTRFIPVAMQIEYRSGPDCWLEYLKVWSSASRGHWNLVCEYRVHATAAHLQGVTFNDSYSSAGLTRMLDAIMHNQQAFAVASSNSGNGLVHIVPPNDTQSIAAKHLMMEMLERITSRTSTGAVTGALRCAADHPRLSDQTYAGVLSPE
;
A
#
# COMPACT_ATOMS: atom_id res chain seq x y z
N MET A 1 28.06 -0.22 23.17
CA MET A 1 27.46 -0.99 22.05
C MET A 1 26.02 -0.50 21.92
N ARG A 2 25.75 0.28 20.86
CA ARG A 2 24.41 0.73 20.46
C ARG A 2 23.70 -0.49 19.88
N ASN A 3 22.53 -0.88 20.38
CA ASN A 3 21.70 -1.87 19.68
C ASN A 3 20.22 -1.56 19.85
N GLN A 4 19.67 -1.07 18.74
CA GLN A 4 18.29 -1.17 18.28
C GLN A 4 17.19 -0.72 19.25
N GLU A 5 16.80 0.55 19.12
CA GLU A 5 15.41 0.97 19.35
C GLU A 5 14.52 0.15 18.40
N PHE A 6 13.83 -0.84 18.95
CA PHE A 6 12.82 -1.60 18.21
C PHE A 6 11.66 -0.66 17.88
N SER A 7 11.75 -0.13 16.67
CA SER A 7 10.70 0.47 15.83
C SER A 7 9.29 -0.02 16.19
N SER A 8 8.62 0.67 17.12
CA SER A 8 7.23 0.43 17.51
C SER A 8 6.31 1.50 16.92
N GLU A 9 6.58 1.90 15.68
CA GLU A 9 5.59 2.53 14.80
C GLU A 9 5.51 1.70 13.52
N VAL A 10 5.17 0.42 13.65
CA VAL A 10 4.89 -0.43 12.49
C VAL A 10 3.69 0.19 11.76
N ASN A 11 3.93 0.61 10.51
CA ASN A 11 2.97 1.39 9.74
C ASN A 11 1.67 0.56 9.56
N ALA A 12 0.51 1.20 9.70
CA ALA A 12 -0.79 0.53 9.54
C ALA A 12 -0.92 -0.18 8.18
N ILE A 13 -0.29 0.36 7.12
CA ILE A 13 -0.24 -0.28 5.81
C ILE A 13 0.60 -1.56 5.82
N GLU A 14 1.75 -1.56 6.50
CA GLU A 14 2.62 -2.75 6.60
C GLU A 14 1.91 -3.87 7.36
N ARG A 15 1.20 -3.53 8.44
CA ARG A 15 0.42 -4.50 9.24
C ARG A 15 -0.71 -5.15 8.45
N ILE A 16 -1.44 -4.38 7.64
CA ILE A 16 -2.52 -4.95 6.83
C ILE A 16 -1.97 -5.79 5.66
N LEU A 17 -0.85 -5.38 5.07
CA LEU A 17 -0.16 -6.16 4.04
C LEU A 17 0.39 -7.48 4.60
N GLU A 18 1.03 -7.45 5.77
CA GLU A 18 1.46 -8.64 6.50
C GLU A 18 0.27 -9.56 6.80
N SER A 19 -0.85 -9.00 7.23
CA SER A 19 -2.06 -9.76 7.54
C SER A 19 -2.66 -10.42 6.30
N ALA A 20 -2.64 -9.74 5.16
CA ALA A 20 -3.09 -10.31 3.88
C ALA A 20 -2.25 -11.53 3.49
N VAL A 21 -0.93 -11.45 3.57
CA VAL A 21 -0.05 -12.60 3.25
C VAL A 21 -0.21 -13.71 4.30
N THR A 22 -0.29 -13.37 5.58
CA THR A 22 -0.51 -14.32 6.68
C THR A 22 -1.78 -15.15 6.48
N LEU A 23 -2.89 -14.52 6.11
CA LEU A 23 -4.17 -15.20 5.92
C LEU A 23 -4.23 -16.10 4.68
N ASN A 24 -3.34 -15.88 3.72
CA ASN A 24 -3.26 -16.66 2.49
C ASN A 24 -2.03 -17.58 2.48
N TRP A 25 -1.43 -17.85 3.65
CA TRP A 25 -0.18 -18.59 3.76
C TRP A 25 -0.24 -19.97 3.10
N GLU A 26 -1.36 -20.68 3.28
CA GLU A 26 -1.57 -22.04 2.75
C GLU A 26 -1.49 -22.10 1.22
N ASP A 27 -1.96 -21.06 0.52
CA ASP A 27 -1.95 -21.00 -0.95
C ASP A 27 -0.52 -21.04 -1.52
N PHE A 28 0.47 -20.62 -0.73
CA PHE A 28 1.87 -20.60 -1.12
C PHE A 28 2.62 -21.90 -0.81
N THR A 29 2.00 -22.83 -0.06
CA THR A 29 2.62 -24.11 0.34
C THR A 29 2.51 -25.20 -0.73
N THR A 30 1.78 -24.92 -1.82
CA THR A 30 1.41 -25.89 -2.86
C THR A 30 2.60 -26.53 -3.59
N ARG A 31 3.72 -25.81 -3.75
CA ARG A 31 4.94 -26.35 -4.40
C ARG A 31 6.06 -26.67 -3.42
N PHE A 32 6.26 -25.79 -2.45
CA PHE A 32 7.25 -25.92 -1.39
C PHE A 32 6.74 -25.16 -0.17
N ILE A 33 7.15 -25.58 1.02
CA ILE A 33 6.79 -24.86 2.25
C ILE A 33 7.73 -23.65 2.36
N PRO A 34 7.23 -22.41 2.25
CA PRO A 34 8.05 -21.24 2.42
C PRO A 34 8.53 -21.14 3.87
N VAL A 35 9.80 -20.82 4.07
CA VAL A 35 10.39 -20.53 5.39
C VAL A 35 10.33 -19.03 5.71
N ALA A 36 10.09 -18.20 4.71
CA ALA A 36 9.91 -16.76 4.83
C ALA A 36 9.18 -16.20 3.60
N MET A 37 8.51 -15.06 3.82
CA MET A 37 7.95 -14.20 2.78
C MET A 37 8.35 -12.76 2.99
N GLN A 38 8.26 -12.00 1.92
CA GLN A 38 8.65 -10.60 1.93
C GLN A 38 7.72 -9.80 1.02
N ILE A 39 7.29 -8.64 1.49
CA ILE A 39 6.55 -7.66 0.71
C ILE A 39 7.48 -6.48 0.47
N GLU A 40 7.83 -6.24 -0.79
CA GLU A 40 8.53 -5.04 -1.21
C GLU A 40 7.51 -4.09 -1.80
N TYR A 41 7.45 -2.85 -1.35
CA TYR A 41 6.52 -1.87 -1.89
C TYR A 41 7.19 -0.53 -2.15
N ARG A 42 6.61 0.22 -3.09
CA ARG A 42 7.02 1.57 -3.45
C ARG A 42 5.81 2.49 -3.43
N SER A 43 6.00 3.65 -2.83
CA SER A 43 5.04 4.74 -2.88
C SER A 43 5.40 5.75 -3.97
N GLY A 44 4.35 6.37 -4.51
CA GLY A 44 4.45 7.49 -5.43
C GLY A 44 4.63 8.83 -4.71
N PRO A 45 4.65 9.94 -5.48
CA PRO A 45 4.78 11.30 -4.94
C PRO A 45 3.68 11.69 -3.95
N ASP A 46 2.49 11.09 -4.10
CA ASP A 46 1.33 11.34 -3.25
C ASP A 46 1.32 10.48 -1.97
N CYS A 47 2.44 9.81 -1.64
CA CYS A 47 2.58 8.93 -0.49
C CYS A 47 1.68 7.68 -0.51
N TRP A 48 1.03 7.40 -1.64
CA TRP A 48 0.27 6.16 -1.88
C TRP A 48 1.16 5.09 -2.52
N LEU A 49 0.97 3.84 -2.14
CA LEU A 49 1.60 2.69 -2.77
C LEU A 49 1.14 2.60 -4.22
N GLU A 50 2.09 2.70 -5.15
CA GLU A 50 1.85 2.49 -6.58
C GLU A 50 2.05 1.02 -6.96
N TYR A 51 2.90 0.35 -6.20
CA TYR A 51 3.46 -0.94 -6.56
C TYR A 51 3.85 -1.76 -5.33
N LEU A 52 3.62 -3.07 -5.39
CA LEU A 52 4.24 -4.03 -4.46
C LEU A 52 4.56 -5.35 -5.15
N LYS A 53 5.53 -6.07 -4.59
CA LYS A 53 5.88 -7.46 -4.90
C LYS A 53 5.78 -8.29 -3.65
N VAL A 54 5.29 -9.52 -3.82
CA VAL A 54 5.35 -10.56 -2.80
C VAL A 54 6.39 -11.58 -3.24
N TRP A 55 7.35 -11.84 -2.37
CA TRP A 55 8.42 -12.79 -2.56
C TRP A 55 8.29 -13.92 -1.55
N SER A 56 8.67 -15.13 -1.94
CA SER A 56 8.76 -16.29 -1.05
C SER A 56 10.16 -16.88 -1.09
N SER A 57 10.58 -17.45 0.04
CA SER A 57 11.83 -18.16 0.16
C SER A 57 11.56 -19.55 0.75
N ALA A 58 11.99 -20.60 0.03
CA ALA A 58 11.93 -21.99 0.52
C ALA A 58 13.19 -22.36 1.33
N SER A 59 14.28 -21.65 1.09
CA SER A 59 15.59 -21.90 1.69
C SER A 59 16.39 -20.59 1.72
N ARG A 60 17.27 -20.46 2.71
CA ARG A 60 18.04 -19.23 2.90
C ARG A 60 18.81 -18.84 1.62
N GLY A 61 18.68 -17.58 1.22
CA GLY A 61 19.45 -16.99 0.11
C GLY A 61 18.76 -17.00 -1.25
N HIS A 62 17.60 -17.64 -1.40
CA HIS A 62 16.85 -17.65 -2.66
C HIS A 62 15.44 -17.09 -2.45
N TRP A 63 15.08 -16.10 -3.27
CA TRP A 63 13.77 -15.46 -3.28
C TRP A 63 13.10 -15.65 -4.64
N ASN A 64 11.88 -16.16 -4.64
CA ASN A 64 11.06 -16.35 -5.82
C ASN A 64 9.90 -15.36 -5.79
N LEU A 65 9.64 -14.69 -6.93
CA LEU A 65 8.48 -13.82 -7.05
C LEU A 65 7.22 -14.68 -7.02
N VAL A 66 6.32 -14.35 -6.10
CA VAL A 66 4.98 -14.95 -5.98
C VAL A 66 4.02 -14.18 -6.85
N CYS A 67 3.92 -12.87 -6.61
CA CYS A 67 3.09 -11.97 -7.40
C CYS A 67 3.59 -10.53 -7.33
N GLU A 68 3.11 -9.72 -8.25
CA GLU A 68 3.18 -8.26 -8.19
C GLU A 68 1.78 -7.65 -8.23
N TYR A 69 1.61 -6.50 -7.60
CA TYR A 69 0.42 -5.66 -7.71
C TYR A 69 0.79 -4.31 -8.31
N ARG A 70 0.00 -3.83 -9.27
CA ARG A 70 0.12 -2.46 -9.80
C ARG A 70 -1.19 -1.71 -9.71
N VAL A 71 -1.15 -0.48 -9.21
CA VAL A 71 -2.33 0.41 -9.21
C VAL A 71 -2.67 0.90 -10.61
N HIS A 72 -1.67 1.11 -11.46
CA HIS A 72 -1.86 1.61 -12.82
C HIS A 72 -1.33 0.64 -13.86
N ALA A 73 -2.11 0.43 -14.92
CA ALA A 73 -1.67 -0.32 -16.08
C ALA A 73 -0.60 0.48 -16.86
N THR A 74 0.34 -0.24 -17.45
CA THR A 74 1.33 0.30 -18.39
C THR A 74 1.31 -0.54 -19.66
N ALA A 75 1.97 -0.09 -20.73
CA ALA A 75 2.07 -0.88 -21.96
C ALA A 75 2.67 -2.29 -21.77
N ALA A 76 3.48 -2.48 -20.72
CA ALA A 76 4.12 -3.75 -20.41
C ALA A 76 3.44 -4.57 -19.30
N HIS A 77 2.53 -3.97 -18.52
CA HIS A 77 1.97 -4.60 -17.32
C HIS A 77 0.51 -4.23 -17.10
N LEU A 78 -0.30 -5.23 -16.76
CA LEU A 78 -1.70 -5.03 -16.40
C LEU A 78 -1.83 -4.40 -14.99
N GLN A 79 -2.97 -3.74 -14.76
CA GLN A 79 -3.38 -3.29 -13.44
C GLN A 79 -3.84 -4.49 -12.59
N GLY A 80 -3.64 -4.41 -11.27
CA GLY A 80 -4.05 -5.43 -10.31
C GLY A 80 -2.95 -6.45 -10.03
N VAL A 81 -3.35 -7.62 -9.50
CA VAL A 81 -2.42 -8.71 -9.19
C VAL A 81 -2.04 -9.49 -10.44
N THR A 82 -0.75 -9.70 -10.62
CA THR A 82 -0.18 -10.66 -11.56
C THR A 82 0.64 -11.68 -10.79
N PHE A 83 0.20 -12.94 -10.78
CA PHE A 83 0.98 -14.04 -10.21
C PHE A 83 2.03 -14.53 -11.20
N ASN A 84 3.15 -14.98 -10.66
CA ASN A 84 4.06 -15.85 -11.40
C ASN A 84 3.36 -17.21 -11.61
N ASP A 85 3.56 -17.85 -12.78
CA ASP A 85 2.80 -19.02 -13.28
C ASP A 85 2.69 -20.21 -12.30
N SER A 86 3.55 -20.25 -11.29
CA SER A 86 3.58 -21.25 -10.25
C SER A 86 2.66 -20.99 -9.05
N TYR A 87 2.01 -19.82 -8.96
CA TYR A 87 1.22 -19.38 -7.82
C TYR A 87 -0.17 -18.88 -8.21
N SER A 88 -1.11 -19.00 -7.30
CA SER A 88 -2.43 -18.38 -7.39
C SER A 88 -3.04 -18.30 -6.00
N SER A 89 -3.67 -17.18 -5.68
CA SER A 89 -4.45 -17.02 -4.45
C SER A 89 -5.59 -16.04 -4.67
N ALA A 90 -6.81 -16.57 -4.74
CA ALA A 90 -8.01 -15.74 -4.89
C ALA A 90 -8.30 -14.91 -3.63
N GLY A 91 -7.87 -15.38 -2.46
CA GLY A 91 -7.96 -14.62 -1.21
C GLY A 91 -6.99 -13.44 -1.20
N LEU A 92 -5.73 -13.66 -1.57
CA LEU A 92 -4.72 -12.61 -1.65
C LEU A 92 -5.10 -11.55 -2.67
N THR A 93 -5.58 -11.94 -3.85
CA THR A 93 -6.04 -10.98 -4.88
C THR A 93 -7.07 -10.01 -4.32
N ARG A 94 -8.14 -10.55 -3.71
CA ARG A 94 -9.22 -9.72 -3.14
C ARG A 94 -8.73 -8.81 -2.02
N MET A 95 -7.85 -9.31 -1.16
CA MET A 95 -7.32 -8.52 -0.05
C MET A 95 -6.40 -7.40 -0.55
N LEU A 96 -5.50 -7.70 -1.48
CA LEU A 96 -4.63 -6.68 -2.07
C LEU A 96 -5.43 -5.64 -2.85
N ASP A 97 -6.45 -6.04 -3.62
CA ASP A 97 -7.34 -5.08 -4.28
C ASP A 97 -8.03 -4.17 -3.28
N ALA A 98 -8.58 -4.70 -2.19
CA ALA A 98 -9.24 -3.91 -1.16
C ALA A 98 -8.27 -2.92 -0.49
N ILE A 99 -7.05 -3.36 -0.15
CA ILE A 99 -6.02 -2.52 0.48
C ILE A 99 -5.59 -1.40 -0.48
N MET A 100 -5.24 -1.77 -1.72
CA MET A 100 -4.64 -0.84 -2.68
C MET A 100 -5.61 0.23 -3.18
N HIS A 101 -6.92 -0.06 -3.22
CA HIS A 101 -7.95 0.91 -3.58
C HIS A 101 -8.46 1.75 -2.40
N ASN A 102 -8.11 1.38 -1.16
CA ASN A 102 -8.59 2.06 0.04
C ASN A 102 -7.47 2.54 0.96
N GLN A 103 -6.29 2.87 0.40
CA GLN A 103 -5.10 3.26 1.15
C GLN A 103 -5.36 4.43 2.13
N GLN A 104 -6.28 5.33 1.80
CA GLN A 104 -6.76 6.44 2.64
C GLN A 104 -7.48 6.01 3.92
N ALA A 105 -7.90 4.74 4.03
CA ALA A 105 -8.40 4.18 5.27
C ALA A 105 -7.26 3.82 6.25
N PHE A 106 -6.02 3.75 5.74
CA PHE A 106 -4.82 3.33 6.47
C PHE A 106 -3.83 4.49 6.71
N ALA A 107 -3.95 5.58 5.95
CA ALA A 107 -3.07 6.74 6.07
C ALA A 107 -3.21 7.41 7.45
N VAL A 108 -2.20 7.21 8.30
CA VAL A 108 -1.96 8.07 9.45
C VAL A 108 -1.21 9.30 8.91
N ALA A 109 -1.66 10.50 9.27
CA ALA A 109 -1.25 11.80 8.71
C ALA A 109 0.27 12.15 8.79
N SER A 110 1.12 11.23 9.23
CA SER A 110 2.56 11.42 9.40
C SER A 110 3.40 10.21 8.96
N SER A 111 2.84 9.17 8.34
CA SER A 111 3.69 8.07 7.87
C SER A 111 4.42 8.50 6.61
N ASN A 112 5.72 8.77 6.75
CA ASN A 112 6.66 8.93 5.65
C ASN A 112 6.66 7.61 4.85
N SER A 113 5.74 7.44 3.91
CA SER A 113 5.62 6.22 3.12
C SER A 113 6.64 6.27 2.00
N GLY A 114 7.92 6.10 2.34
CA GLY A 114 8.95 5.75 1.38
C GLY A 114 8.78 4.32 0.87
N ASN A 115 9.74 3.85 0.07
CA ASN A 115 9.85 2.43 -0.25
C ASN A 115 10.02 1.63 1.03
N GLY A 116 9.36 0.48 1.12
CA GLY A 116 9.39 -0.33 2.32
C GLY A 116 9.43 -1.82 2.04
N LEU A 117 9.67 -2.54 3.13
CA LEU A 117 10.01 -3.94 3.09
C LEU A 117 9.48 -4.64 4.34
N VAL A 118 8.45 -5.46 4.17
CA VAL A 118 7.84 -6.23 5.26
C VAL A 118 8.36 -7.66 5.18
N HIS A 119 8.90 -8.18 6.27
CA HIS A 119 9.36 -9.56 6.36
C HIS A 119 8.38 -10.38 7.20
N ILE A 120 8.00 -11.55 6.70
CA ILE A 120 6.93 -12.38 7.24
C ILE A 120 7.47 -13.81 7.39
N VAL A 121 7.30 -14.37 8.57
CA VAL A 121 7.66 -15.75 8.88
C VAL A 121 6.40 -16.63 8.87
N PRO A 122 6.53 -17.98 8.78
CA PRO A 122 5.39 -18.87 8.87
C PRO A 122 4.51 -18.53 10.08
N PRO A 123 3.21 -18.24 9.87
CA PRO A 123 2.36 -17.77 10.94
C PRO A 123 2.00 -18.89 11.90
N ASN A 124 1.91 -18.56 13.18
CA ASN A 124 1.26 -19.40 14.17
C ASN A 124 -0.23 -19.06 14.31
N ASP A 125 -0.97 -19.91 15.02
CA ASP A 125 -2.43 -19.74 15.20
C ASP A 125 -2.81 -18.37 15.77
N THR A 126 -2.04 -17.87 16.74
CA THR A 126 -2.30 -16.55 17.35
C THR A 126 -2.13 -15.42 16.32
N GLN A 127 -1.10 -15.49 15.48
CA GLN A 127 -0.86 -14.52 14.41
C GLN A 127 -1.95 -14.59 13.34
N SER A 128 -2.38 -15.80 12.96
CA SER A 128 -3.47 -15.99 12.00
C SER A 128 -4.80 -15.42 12.52
N ILE A 129 -5.10 -15.62 13.81
CA ILE A 129 -6.30 -15.03 14.45
C ILE A 129 -6.21 -13.50 14.49
N ALA A 130 -5.05 -12.95 14.89
CA ALA A 130 -4.84 -11.51 14.94
C ALA A 130 -4.93 -10.86 13.56
N ALA A 131 -4.31 -11.46 12.54
CA ALA A 131 -4.39 -11.04 11.15
C ALA A 131 -5.84 -11.04 10.65
N LYS A 132 -6.61 -12.08 11.00
CA LYS A 132 -8.03 -12.18 10.64
C LYS A 132 -8.83 -11.05 11.26
N HIS A 133 -8.66 -10.80 12.56
CA HIS A 133 -9.35 -9.72 13.26
C HIS A 133 -9.03 -8.36 12.62
N LEU A 134 -7.75 -8.09 12.38
CA LEU A 134 -7.29 -6.83 11.80
C LEU A 134 -7.85 -6.64 10.37
N MET A 135 -7.88 -7.69 9.55
CA MET A 135 -8.45 -7.63 8.21
C MET A 135 -9.96 -7.38 8.23
N MET A 136 -10.70 -8.04 9.13
CA MET A 136 -12.15 -7.83 9.27
C MET A 136 -12.47 -6.40 9.68
N GLU A 137 -11.81 -5.89 10.72
CA GLU A 137 -11.98 -4.52 11.21
C GLU A 137 -11.72 -3.49 10.10
N MET A 138 -10.74 -3.77 9.24
CA MET A 138 -10.42 -2.88 8.11
C MET A 138 -11.45 -2.93 6.99
N LEU A 139 -11.92 -4.12 6.61
CA LEU A 139 -12.99 -4.26 5.63
C LEU A 139 -14.28 -3.58 6.12
N GLU A 140 -14.58 -3.64 7.42
CA GLU A 140 -15.70 -2.90 8.04
C GLU A 140 -15.52 -1.38 7.97
N ARG A 141 -14.30 -0.86 8.16
CA ARG A 141 -14.02 0.57 8.00
C ARG A 141 -14.24 1.04 6.56
N ILE A 142 -13.82 0.23 5.59
CA ILE A 142 -14.00 0.52 4.16
C ILE A 142 -15.50 0.59 3.83
N THR A 143 -16.28 -0.43 4.23
CA THR A 143 -17.72 -0.47 3.95
C THR A 143 -18.48 0.66 4.64
N SER A 144 -18.14 0.98 5.89
CA SER A 144 -18.76 2.07 6.65
C SER A 144 -18.54 3.44 5.99
N ARG A 145 -17.33 3.72 5.49
CA ARG A 145 -17.04 4.98 4.76
C ARG A 145 -17.80 5.07 3.45
N THR A 146 -17.93 3.98 2.72
CA THR A 146 -18.69 3.96 1.47
C THR A 146 -20.20 4.20 1.69
N SER A 147 -20.72 3.87 2.88
CA SER A 147 -22.12 4.12 3.24
C SER A 147 -22.40 5.60 3.61
N THR A 148 -21.43 6.29 4.23
CA THR A 148 -21.58 7.72 4.60
C THR A 148 -21.34 8.68 3.42
N GLY A 149 -20.75 8.20 2.32
CA GLY A 149 -20.39 9.01 1.14
C GLY A 149 -21.52 9.41 0.19
N ALA A 150 -22.79 9.10 0.48
CA ALA A 150 -23.91 9.55 -0.36
C ALA A 150 -24.31 11.02 -0.13
N VAL A 151 -23.77 11.71 0.90
CA VAL A 151 -24.04 13.13 1.14
C VAL A 151 -22.77 13.79 1.70
N THR A 152 -22.36 14.93 1.13
CA THR A 152 -21.31 15.87 1.58
C THR A 152 -19.85 15.39 1.37
N GLY A 153 -18.94 16.12 0.70
CA GLY A 153 -18.95 17.45 0.12
C GLY A 153 -17.55 17.73 -0.45
N ALA A 154 -17.49 18.49 -1.55
CA ALA A 154 -16.26 19.12 -2.02
C ALA A 154 -15.78 20.14 -0.97
N LEU A 155 -14.48 20.15 -0.66
CA LEU A 155 -13.62 21.18 0.00
C LEU A 155 -12.45 20.43 0.68
N ARG A 156 -11.15 20.73 0.62
CA ARG A 156 -10.29 21.81 0.11
C ARG A 156 -8.89 21.21 -0.12
N CYS A 157 -8.19 21.66 -1.16
CA CYS A 157 -6.75 21.91 -1.08
C CYS A 157 -6.56 23.35 -1.55
N ALA A 158 -6.59 24.29 -0.60
CA ALA A 158 -6.29 25.70 -0.85
C ALA A 158 -5.74 26.35 0.41
N ALA A 159 -4.41 26.50 0.44
CA ALA A 159 -3.60 27.61 0.94
C ALA A 159 -2.14 27.10 0.79
N ASP A 160 -1.26 27.72 -0.01
CA ASP A 160 -0.80 29.09 0.20
C ASP A 160 -0.71 29.91 -1.09
N HIS A 161 -1.17 31.14 -0.98
CA HIS A 161 -0.80 32.27 -1.85
C HIS A 161 -0.16 33.31 -0.94
N PRO A 162 0.75 34.13 -1.48
CA PRO A 162 0.44 35.55 -1.45
C PRO A 162 0.53 36.18 -2.84
N ARG A 163 -0.50 36.96 -3.18
CA ARG A 163 -0.54 37.93 -4.27
C ARG A 163 -0.04 39.30 -3.80
N LEU A 164 0.59 40.02 -4.73
CA LEU A 164 0.72 41.48 -4.95
C LEU A 164 2.19 41.76 -5.37
N SER A 165 2.48 42.41 -6.50
CA SER A 165 1.83 43.62 -6.99
C SER A 165 1.87 43.73 -8.52
N ASP A 166 0.75 44.20 -9.04
CA ASP A 166 0.55 44.74 -10.37
C ASP A 166 1.21 46.13 -10.44
N GLN A 167 2.15 46.33 -11.38
CA GLN A 167 2.68 47.65 -11.72
C GLN A 167 2.09 48.08 -13.06
N THR A 168 0.99 48.84 -12.98
CA THR A 168 0.56 49.74 -14.05
C THR A 168 1.33 51.06 -13.91
N TYR A 169 2.16 51.39 -14.89
CA TYR A 169 2.55 52.78 -15.17
C TYR A 169 2.02 53.14 -16.57
N ALA A 170 1.24 54.21 -16.60
CA ALA A 170 0.68 54.81 -17.80
C ALA A 170 1.55 55.98 -18.29
N GLY A 171 1.50 56.23 -19.61
CA GLY A 171 2.04 57.41 -20.33
C GLY A 171 3.35 57.11 -21.06
N VAL A 172 3.55 57.39 -22.36
CA VAL A 172 3.21 58.60 -23.15
C VAL A 172 3.31 58.31 -24.67
N LEU A 173 2.44 58.97 -25.47
CA LEU A 173 2.46 59.41 -26.90
C LEU A 173 3.66 59.03 -27.81
N SER A 174 3.64 58.88 -29.14
CA SER A 174 2.73 58.91 -30.31
C SER A 174 3.58 58.41 -31.52
N PRO A 175 3.01 58.04 -32.69
CA PRO A 175 3.79 57.66 -33.88
C PRO A 175 3.99 58.84 -34.86
N GLU A 176 5.15 58.87 -35.53
CA GLU A 176 5.37 59.47 -36.87
C GLU A 176 5.89 58.38 -37.81
#